data_AF-A0A846YAI2-F1
#
_entry.id   AF-A0A846YAI2-F1
#
_cell.length_a   1.000
_cell.length_b   1.000
_cell.length_c   1.000
_cell.angle_alpha   90.00
_cell.angle_beta   90.00
_cell.angle_gamma   90.00
#
_symmetry.space_group_name_H-M   'P 1'
#
loop_
_entity.id
_entity.type
_entity.pdbx_description
1 polymer ?
#
loop_
_entity_poly.entity_id
_entity_poly.type
_entity_poly.pdbx_seq_one_letter_code
_entity_poly.pdbx_strand_id
1 'polypeptide(L)'
;MARTVIDLDDEIVEQAMRVYGVTTKAAAVRAAMEEGVKLRLRRELFDAIDEGEFEDAFAEIRSQTGPRKPDGSLEHGNGASVA
;
A
#
# COMPACT_ATOMS: atom_id res chain seq x y z
N MET A 1 -11.10 22.72 -2.36
CA MET A 1 -10.59 22.25 -3.67
C MET A 1 -10.00 23.43 -4.41
N ALA A 2 -8.82 23.28 -4.99
CA ALA A 2 -8.25 24.30 -5.87
C ALA A 2 -8.76 24.10 -7.31
N ARG A 3 -9.01 25.20 -8.02
CA ARG A 3 -9.26 25.17 -9.47
C ARG A 3 -7.92 25.40 -10.16
N THR A 4 -7.50 24.45 -10.97
CA THR A 4 -6.26 24.51 -11.73
C THR A 4 -6.60 24.38 -13.21
N VAL A 5 -5.96 25.19 -14.05
CA VAL A 5 -6.06 25.10 -15.51
C VAL A 5 -4.80 24.39 -15.99
N ILE A 6 -4.98 23.24 -16.64
CA ILE A 6 -3.91 22.42 -17.22
C ILE A 6 -4.34 21.95 -18.60
N ASP A 7 -3.39 21.83 -19.51
CA ASP A 7 -3.63 21.21 -20.81
C ASP A 7 -3.57 19.68 -20.67
N LEU A 8 -4.56 19.00 -21.26
CA LEU A 8 -4.68 17.56 -21.25
C LEU A 8 -5.06 17.08 -22.64
N ASP A 9 -4.55 15.91 -23.01
CA ASP A 9 -4.97 15.22 -24.22
C ASP A 9 -6.41 14.69 -24.03
N ASP A 10 -7.33 15.18 -24.83
CA ASP A 10 -8.75 14.85 -24.75
C ASP A 10 -9.01 13.37 -25.06
N GLU A 11 -8.24 12.75 -25.96
CA GLU A 11 -8.40 11.34 -26.31
C GLU A 11 -8.03 10.43 -25.12
N ILE A 12 -6.99 10.81 -24.38
CA ILE A 12 -6.56 10.10 -23.18
C ILE A 12 -7.58 10.29 -22.05
N VAL A 13 -8.10 11.51 -21.87
CA VAL A 13 -9.13 11.76 -20.86
C VAL A 13 -10.40 10.98 -21.15
N GLU A 14 -10.82 10.88 -22.41
CA GLU A 14 -11.95 10.05 -22.81
C GLU A 14 -11.71 8.55 -22.57
N GLN A 15 -10.49 8.07 -22.82
CA GLN A 15 -10.13 6.69 -22.47
C GLN A 15 -10.21 6.47 -20.97
N ALA A 16 -9.66 7.39 -20.16
CA ALA A 16 -9.77 7.32 -18.71
C ALA A 16 -11.23 7.35 -18.24
N MET A 17 -12.08 8.18 -18.85
CA MET A 17 -13.52 8.20 -18.56
C MET A 17 -14.17 6.84 -18.81
N ARG A 18 -13.81 6.15 -19.89
CA ARG A 18 -14.30 4.78 -20.18
C ARG A 18 -13.75 3.76 -19.20
N VAL A 19 -12.45 3.79 -18.90
CA VAL A 19 -11.78 2.86 -17.97
C VAL A 19 -12.37 2.97 -16.56
N TYR A 20 -12.56 4.19 -16.07
CA TYR A 20 -13.10 4.44 -14.73
C TYR A 20 -14.63 4.48 -14.67
N GLY A 21 -15.32 4.38 -15.83
CA GLY A 21 -16.78 4.41 -15.90
C GLY A 21 -17.41 5.73 -15.44
N VAL A 22 -16.73 6.86 -15.65
CA VAL A 22 -17.16 8.18 -15.19
C VAL A 22 -17.60 9.08 -16.34
N THR A 23 -18.53 9.98 -16.06
CA THR A 23 -19.15 10.85 -17.07
C THR A 23 -18.51 12.23 -17.18
N THR A 24 -17.57 12.57 -16.30
CA THR A 24 -16.92 13.90 -16.30
C THR A 24 -15.40 13.78 -16.38
N LYS A 25 -14.79 14.69 -17.14
CA LYS A 25 -13.32 14.81 -17.28
C LYS A 25 -12.64 14.99 -15.92
N ALA A 26 -13.22 15.84 -15.06
CA ALA A 26 -12.68 16.09 -13.72
C ALA A 26 -12.71 14.83 -12.83
N ALA A 27 -13.74 13.99 -12.93
CA ALA A 27 -13.79 12.73 -12.20
C ALA A 27 -12.75 11.73 -12.73
N ALA A 28 -12.54 11.66 -14.05
CA ALA A 28 -11.54 10.79 -14.65
C ALA A 28 -10.12 11.18 -14.23
N VAL A 29 -9.81 12.48 -14.26
CA VAL A 29 -8.51 13.01 -13.81
C VAL A 29 -8.29 12.72 -12.32
N ARG A 30 -9.31 12.92 -11.48
CA ARG A 30 -9.23 12.60 -10.05
C ARG A 30 -8.95 11.11 -9.83
N ALA A 31 -9.71 10.23 -10.48
CA ALA A 31 -9.55 8.79 -10.35
C ALA A 31 -8.14 8.34 -10.79
N ALA A 32 -7.66 8.84 -11.93
CA ALA A 32 -6.33 8.54 -12.42
C ALA A 32 -5.22 9.01 -11.46
N MET A 33 -5.35 10.22 -10.91
CA MET A 33 -4.39 10.75 -9.93
C MET A 33 -4.40 9.93 -8.64
N GLU A 34 -5.58 9.58 -8.12
CA GLU A 34 -5.69 8.75 -6.92
C GLU A 34 -5.09 7.37 -7.13
N GLU A 35 -5.32 6.74 -8.27
CA GLU A 35 -4.72 5.46 -8.61
C GLU A 35 -3.19 5.57 -8.71
N GLY A 36 -2.68 6.56 -9.44
CA GLY A 36 -1.24 6.76 -9.62
C GLY A 36 -0.52 7.03 -8.29
N VAL A 37 -1.10 7.85 -7.43
CA VAL A 37 -0.54 8.13 -6.08
C VAL A 37 -0.60 6.87 -5.21
N LYS A 38 -1.73 6.15 -5.17
CA LYS A 38 -1.83 4.91 -4.39
C LYS A 38 -0.86 3.85 -4.88
N LEU A 39 -0.66 3.73 -6.19
CA LEU A 39 0.31 2.80 -6.76
C LEU A 39 1.74 3.15 -6.33
N ARG A 40 2.09 4.44 -6.34
CA ARG A 40 3.41 4.89 -5.87
C ARG A 40 3.60 4.60 -4.38
N LEU A 41 2.65 4.98 -3.54
CA LEU A 41 2.72 4.75 -2.10
C LEU A 41 2.78 3.26 -1.75
N ARG A 42 2.09 2.39 -2.51
CA ARG A 42 2.20 0.94 -2.34
C ARG A 42 3.60 0.44 -2.66
N ARG A 43 4.25 0.96 -3.71
CA ARG A 43 5.62 0.57 -4.05
C ARG A 43 6.59 1.00 -2.96
N GLU A 44 6.50 2.26 -2.53
CA GLU A 44 7.33 2.78 -1.43
C GLU A 44 7.13 1.98 -0.13
N LEU A 45 5.89 1.55 0.15
CA LEU A 45 5.62 0.67 1.28
C LEU A 45 6.29 -0.71 1.12
N PHE A 46 6.22 -1.33 -0.07
CA PHE A 46 6.88 -2.61 -0.30
C PHE A 46 8.41 -2.49 -0.22
N ASP A 47 8.97 -1.42 -0.79
CA ASP A 47 10.40 -1.14 -0.71
C ASP A 47 10.85 -0.98 0.75
N ALA A 48 10.09 -0.23 1.58
CA ALA A 48 10.37 -0.07 3.01
C ALA A 48 10.23 -1.39 3.81
N ILE A 49 9.31 -2.26 3.42
CA ILE A 49 9.19 -3.61 4.01
C ILE A 49 10.44 -4.44 3.67
N ASP A 50 10.87 -4.43 2.40
CA ASP A 50 12.05 -5.18 1.96
C ASP A 50 13.36 -4.63 2.56
N GLU A 51 13.44 -3.31 2.80
CA GLU A 51 14.54 -2.64 3.49
C GLU A 51 14.57 -2.93 5.01
N GLY A 52 13.55 -3.60 5.53
CA GLY A 52 13.48 -4.03 6.92
C GLY A 52 13.03 -2.95 7.89
N GLU A 53 12.44 -1.84 7.41
CA GLU A 53 11.96 -0.74 8.26
C GLU A 53 10.85 -1.18 9.25
N PHE A 54 10.21 -2.32 8.99
CA PHE A 54 9.14 -2.88 9.80
C PHE A 54 9.54 -4.14 10.58
N GLU A 55 10.80 -4.58 10.54
CA GLU A 55 11.23 -5.84 11.18
C GLU A 55 10.94 -5.87 12.69
N ASP A 56 11.16 -4.76 13.39
CA ASP A 56 10.86 -4.65 14.84
C ASP A 56 9.36 -4.83 15.13
N ALA A 57 8.50 -4.20 14.31
CA ALA A 57 7.06 -4.34 14.42
C ALA A 57 6.61 -5.78 14.08
N PHE A 58 7.21 -6.41 13.06
CA PHE A 58 6.92 -7.80 12.71
C PHE A 58 7.44 -8.79 13.75
N ALA A 59 8.55 -8.47 14.44
CA ALA A 59 9.06 -9.27 15.55
C ALA A 59 8.10 -9.24 16.74
N GLU A 60 7.58 -8.07 17.10
CA GLU A 60 6.57 -7.93 18.15
C GLU A 60 5.29 -8.72 17.80
N ILE A 61 4.75 -8.55 16.59
CA ILE A 61 3.54 -9.26 16.16
C ILE A 61 3.74 -10.77 16.19
N ARG A 62 4.88 -11.28 15.67
CA ARG A 62 5.24 -12.71 15.73
C ARG A 62 5.33 -13.21 17.17
N SER A 63 5.84 -12.40 18.10
CA SER A 63 5.90 -12.78 19.52
C SER A 63 4.53 -12.99 20.15
N GLN A 64 3.50 -12.28 19.66
CA GLN A 64 2.14 -12.34 20.18
C GLN A 64 1.25 -13.33 19.41
N THR A 65 1.51 -13.56 18.12
CA THR A 65 0.64 -14.30 17.20
C THR A 65 1.35 -15.40 16.39
N GLY A 66 2.57 -15.77 16.78
CA GLY A 66 3.39 -16.79 16.11
C GLY A 66 2.82 -18.22 16.15
N PRO A 67 3.52 -19.18 15.53
CA PRO A 67 3.11 -20.58 15.47
C PRO A 67 2.77 -21.13 16.86
N ARG A 68 1.71 -21.94 16.92
CA ARG A 68 1.22 -22.51 18.17
C ARG A 68 1.43 -24.01 18.20
N LYS A 69 1.78 -24.51 19.38
CA LYS A 69 1.81 -25.94 19.68
C LYS A 69 0.40 -26.53 19.59
N PRO A 70 0.27 -27.88 19.55
CA PRO A 70 -1.01 -28.56 19.63
C PRO A 70 -1.82 -28.23 20.91
N ASP A 71 -1.15 -27.75 21.97
CA ASP A 71 -1.77 -27.33 23.23
C ASP A 71 -2.28 -25.86 23.22
N GLY A 72 -2.09 -25.14 22.09
CA GLY A 72 -2.53 -23.76 21.92
C GLY A 72 -1.60 -22.69 22.50
N SER A 73 -0.50 -23.08 23.13
CA SER A 73 0.56 -22.16 23.58
C SER A 73 1.46 -21.72 22.40
N LEU A 74 2.05 -20.54 22.51
CA LEU A 74 2.96 -20.00 21.50
C LEU A 74 4.29 -20.78 21.48
N GLU A 75 4.78 -21.08 20.29
CA GLU A 75 6.12 -21.62 20.08
C GLU A 75 7.15 -20.50 20.19
N HIS A 76 7.64 -20.24 21.40
CA HIS A 76 8.83 -19.42 21.59
C HIS A 76 10.05 -20.25 21.20
N GLY A 77 10.61 -19.98 20.01
CA GLY A 77 11.91 -20.51 19.62
C GLY A 77 12.97 -20.06 20.62
N ASN A 78 13.52 -21.00 21.37
CA ASN A 78 14.54 -20.71 22.38
C ASN A 78 15.84 -20.32 21.66
N GLY A 79 16.06 -19.01 21.44
CA GLY A 79 17.17 -18.49 20.66
C GLY A 79 17.68 -17.14 21.17
N ALA A 80 18.70 -17.21 22.03
CA ALA A 80 19.68 -16.19 22.41
C ALA A 80 19.24 -15.03 23.34
N SER A 81 19.28 -15.31 24.64
CA SER A 81 19.96 -14.40 25.58
C SER A 81 21.38 -14.15 25.07
N VAL A 82 21.68 -12.90 24.71
CA VAL A 82 23.05 -12.39 24.62
C VAL A 82 23.34 -11.62 25.91
N ALA A 83 24.39 -12.09 26.60
CA ALA A 83 25.01 -11.47 27.76
C ALA A 83 25.85 -10.25 27.36
#